data_AF-A0A926TTK3-F1
#
_entry.id   AF-A0A926TTK3-F1
#
_cell.length_a   1.000
_cell.length_b   1.000
_cell.length_c   1.000
_cell.angle_alpha   90.00
_cell.angle_beta   90.00
_cell.angle_gamma   90.00
#
_symmetry.space_group_name_H-M   'P 1'
#
loop_
_entity.id
_entity.type
_entity.pdbx_description
1 polymer ?
#
loop_
_entity_poly.entity_id
_entity_poly.type
_entity_poly.pdbx_seq_one_letter_code
_entity_poly.pdbx_strand_id
1 'polypeptide(L)' 'MYETEVATNKARIVSYVDPEIKEKLEKLAEARLRSLSNLIEAVLVDEVASAETNGELPKSDQQKK' A
#
# COMPACT_ATOMS: atom_id res chain seq x y z
N MET A 1 5.45 29.06 -1.60
CA MET A 1 5.62 27.65 -1.16
C MET A 1 5.22 26.80 -2.35
N TYR A 2 6.13 26.00 -2.90
CA TYR A 2 5.84 25.19 -4.09
C TYR A 2 5.08 23.93 -3.65
N GLU A 3 3.75 23.93 -3.84
CA GLU A 3 2.96 22.70 -3.74
C GLU A 3 3.27 21.84 -4.97
N THR A 4 4.17 20.87 -4.81
CA THR A 4 4.30 19.78 -5.76
C THR A 4 3.11 18.85 -5.59
N GLU A 5 1.96 19.23 -6.15
CA GLU A 5 0.86 18.29 -6.40
C GLU A 5 1.34 17.28 -7.43
N VAL A 6 1.99 16.22 -6.95
CA VAL A 6 2.19 15.02 -7.75
C VAL A 6 0.79 14.42 -7.87
N ALA A 7 0.09 14.75 -8.96
CA ALA A 7 -1.24 14.25 -9.27
C ALA A 7 -1.19 12.71 -9.38
N THR A 8 -1.39 12.05 -8.25
CA THR A 8 -1.52 10.61 -8.17
C THR A 8 -3.01 10.29 -8.18
N ASN A 9 -3.46 9.52 -9.17
CA ASN A 9 -4.82 9.00 -9.21
C ASN A 9 -5.07 7.90 -8.16
N LYS A 10 -4.10 7.63 -7.28
CA LYS A 10 -4.21 6.62 -6.21
C LYS A 10 -4.88 7.22 -4.98
N ALA A 11 -5.78 6.44 -4.37
CA ALA A 11 -6.39 6.79 -3.10
C ALA A 11 -5.33 6.93 -1.99
N ARG A 12 -5.46 7.98 -1.15
CA ARG A 12 -4.54 8.23 -0.04
C ARG A 12 -4.99 7.45 1.21
N ILE A 13 -4.09 6.65 1.76
CA ILE A 13 -4.27 5.97 3.05
C ILE A 13 -3.39 6.66 4.08
N VAL A 14 -3.96 7.05 5.22
CA VAL A 14 -3.24 7.58 6.38
C VAL A 14 -3.58 6.70 7.57
N SER A 15 -2.56 6.14 8.22
CA SER A 15 -2.74 5.28 9.39
C SER A 15 -1.64 5.55 10.40
N TYR A 16 -1.96 5.34 11.68
CA TYR A 16 -0.98 5.32 12.76
C TYR A 16 -0.47 3.89 12.93
N VAL A 17 0.85 3.75 13.00
CA VAL A 17 1.52 2.46 13.22
C VAL A 17 2.50 2.61 14.37
N ASP A 18 2.81 1.49 15.01
CA ASP A 18 3.85 1.45 16.03
C ASP A 18 5.20 1.96 15.45
N PRO A 19 5.94 2.82 16.18
CA PRO A 19 7.23 3.34 15.73
C PRO A 19 8.23 2.24 15.36
N GLU A 20 8.27 1.12 16.08
CA GLU A 20 9.19 0.02 15.82
C GLU A 20 8.86 -0.67 14.49
N ILE A 21 7.57 -0.81 14.18
CA ILE A 21 7.10 -1.38 12.92
C ILE A 21 7.46 -0.46 11.76
N LYS A 22 7.26 0.86 11.94
CA LYS A 22 7.64 1.84 10.92
C LYS A 22 9.12 1.74 10.56
N GLU A 23 10.00 1.68 11.56
CA GLU A 23 11.45 1.60 11.34
C GLU A 23 11.83 0.30 10.60
N LYS A 24 11.24 -0.83 10.98
CA LYS A 24 11.46 -2.11 10.29
C LYS A 24 10.99 -2.08 8.83
N LEU A 25 9.86 -1.44 8.56
CA LEU A 25 9.33 -1.29 7.20
C LEU A 25 10.23 -0.39 6.33
N GLU A 26 10.75 0.70 6.89
CA GLU A 26 11.70 1.58 6.19
C GLU A 26 12.98 0.83 5.82
N LYS A 27 13.58 0.10 6.77
CA LYS A 27 14.75 -0.76 6.52
C LYS A 27 14.48 -1.85 5.49
N LEU A 28 13.30 -2.47 5.53
CA LEU A 28 12.91 -3.49 4.57
C LEU A 28 12.73 -2.92 3.16
N ALA A 29 12.18 -1.71 3.05
CA ALA A 29 12.02 -1.02 1.77
C ALA A 29 13.39 -0.68 1.17
N GLU A 30 14.30 -0.16 1.98
CA GLU A 30 15.68 0.14 1.59
C GLU A 30 16.43 -1.11 1.10
N ALA A 31 16.38 -2.21 1.88
CA ALA A 31 17.01 -3.48 1.52
C ALA A 31 16.48 -4.07 0.19
N ARG A 32 15.27 -3.69 -0.21
CA ARG A 32 14.61 -4.12 -1.45
C ARG A 32 14.69 -3.07 -2.57
N LEU A 33 15.48 -2.00 -2.40
CA LEU A 33 15.67 -0.91 -3.36
C LEU A 33 14.35 -0.29 -3.85
N ARG A 34 13.38 -0.14 -2.95
CA ARG A 34 12.03 0.38 -3.23
C ARG A 34 11.62 1.43 -2.20
N SER A 35 10.66 2.29 -2.55
CA SER A 35 10.08 3.22 -1.57
C SER A 35 9.20 2.48 -0.56
N LEU A 36 9.04 3.05 0.65
CA LEU A 36 8.13 2.53 1.66
C LEU A 36 6.69 2.47 1.15
N SER A 37 6.24 3.48 0.39
CA SER A 37 4.90 3.49 -0.20
C SER A 37 4.69 2.36 -1.20
N ASN A 38 5.70 2.05 -2.03
CA ASN A 38 5.64 0.88 -2.94
C ASN A 38 5.73 -0.45 -2.19
N LEU A 39 6.36 -0.48 -1.01
CA LEU A 39 6.33 -1.64 -0.13
C LEU A 39 4.92 -1.90 0.40
N ILE A 40 4.31 -0.87 0.98
CA ILE A 40 2.96 -0.94 1.54
C ILE A 40 1.94 -1.30 0.45
N GLU A 41 2.04 -0.67 -0.73
CA GLU A 41 1.14 -0.96 -1.85
C GLU A 41 1.17 -2.45 -2.24
N ALA A 42 2.36 -3.05 -2.38
CA ALA A 42 2.45 -4.47 -2.74
C ALA A 42 1.85 -5.37 -1.65
N VAL A 43 2.12 -5.08 -0.38
CA VAL A 43 1.55 -5.85 0.74
C VAL A 43 0.02 -5.76 0.73
N LEU A 44 -0.54 -4.58 0.47
CA LEU A 44 -2.00 -4.41 0.39
C LEU A 44 -2.61 -5.19 -0.79
N VAL A 45 -1.95 -5.19 -1.95
CA VAL A 45 -2.39 -5.96 -3.12
C VAL A 45 -2.36 -7.46 -2.83
N ASP A 46 -1.27 -7.96 -2.25
CA ASP A 46 -1.12 -9.38 -1.92
C ASP A 46 -2.15 -9.84 -0.87
N GLU A 47 -2.43 -8.99 0.13
CA GLU A 47 -3.44 -9.26 1.17
C GLU A 47 -4.85 -9.32 0.58
N VAL A 48 -5.22 -8.36 -0.27
CA VAL A 48 -6.53 -8.36 -0.95
C VAL A 48 -6.67 -9.58 -1.85
N ALA A 49 -5.65 -9.91 -2.64
CA ALA A 49 -5.67 -11.09 -3.50
C ALA A 49 -5.81 -12.40 -2.71
N SER A 50 -5.18 -12.48 -1.54
CA SER A 50 -5.30 -13.61 -0.62
C SER A 50 -6.72 -13.71 -0.06
N ALA A 51 -7.30 -12.59 0.40
CA ALA A 51 -8.67 -12.52 0.88
C ALA A 51 -9.71 -12.86 -0.20
N GLU A 52 -9.49 -12.44 -1.46
CA GLU A 52 -10.32 -12.80 -2.61
C GLU A 52 -10.22 -14.29 -2.96
N THR A 53 -9.04 -14.90 -2.73
CA THR A 53 -8.81 -16.33 -2.97
C THR A 53 -9.45 -17.19 -1.89
N ASN A 54 -9.37 -16.76 -0.62
CA ASN A 54 -9.96 -17.44 0.52
C ASN A 54 -11.49 -17.27 0.61
N GLY A 55 -12.05 -16.37 -0.21
CA GLY A 55 -13.48 -16.05 -0.21
C GLY A 55 -13.92 -15.11 0.91
N GLU A 56 -12.97 -14.46 1.59
CA GLU A 56 -13.22 -13.43 2.61
C GLU A 56 -13.69 -12.12 1.96
N LEU A 57 -13.19 -11.82 0.76
CA LEU A 57 -13.67 -10.73 -0.08
C LEU A 57 -14.32 -11.28 -1.35
N PRO A 58 -15.42 -10.67 -1.83
CA PRO A 58 -15.92 -10.96 -3.17
C PRO A 58 -14.83 -10.61 -4.18
N LYS A 59 -14.59 -11.47 -5.17
CA LYS A 59 -13.69 -11.14 -6.28
C LYS A 59 -14.20 -9.88 -6.96
N SER A 60 -13.37 -8.85 -6.97
CA SER A 60 -13.74 -7.54 -7.48
C SER A 60 -13.87 -7.61 -9.00
N ASP A 61 -15.08 -7.85 -9.51
CA ASP A 61 -15.41 -7.60 -10.91
C ASP A 61 -15.37 -6.08 -11.13
N GLN A 62 -14.60 -5.67 -12.13
CA GLN A 62 -14.22 -4.29 -12.44
C GLN A 62 -15.28 -3.24 -12.06
N GLN A 63 -15.00 -2.40 -11.08
CA GLN A 63 -15.80 -1.21 -10.87
C GLN A 63 -15.32 -0.10 -11.83
N LYS A 64 -15.75 -0.21 -13.09
CA LYS A 64 -15.85 0.93 -14.00
C LYS A 64 -16.76 1.98 -13.37
N LYS A 65 -16.23 3.16 -13.08
CA LYS A 65 -16.94 4.43 -13.25
C LYS A 65 -15.95 5.49 -13.69
#